data_AF-A0A8S3WL18-F1
#
_entry.id   AF-A0A8S3WL18-F1
#
_cell.length_a   1.000
_cell.length_b   1.000
_cell.length_c   1.000
_cell.angle_alpha   90.00
_cell.angle_beta   90.00
_cell.angle_gamma   90.00
#
_symmetry.space_group_name_H-M   'P 1'
#
loop_
_entity.id
_entity.type
_entity.pdbx_description
1 polymer ?
#
loop_
_entity_poly.entity_id
_entity_poly.type
_entity_poly.pdbx_seq_one_letter_code
_entity_poly.pdbx_strand_id
1 'polypeptide(L)'
;MVVWIEDHLSVATPEGIARIDSVCSTAIPPETSELNELVKNCQIHRHTSTCTKNNSVCRFNFPRSECLETHVIDTSSNEFIYNGGRICVLKRKSEDGWVNNYSPALLKMWKANMDIQPCGTNESVAYYIAKYVSKSEPTNLDGEVSRAIQQIRREETDVSRKLFKICMRILRERQVSACECVFRLCHLSMRDSSRKTIFVNTRKAEQRYKVLKFNEAGQAAGYCANIFERYEKRPAEHPNYDFNNMCLIEFAMLFGHTTQNRQL
;
A
#
# COMPACT_ATOMS: atom_id res chain seq x y z
N MET A 1 4.62 2.51 8.88
CA MET A 1 4.46 2.15 10.31
C MET A 1 3.79 3.34 10.98
N VAL A 2 2.71 3.10 11.72
CA VAL A 2 2.08 4.11 12.58
C VAL A 2 2.31 3.64 14.00
N VAL A 3 2.85 4.51 14.85
CA VAL A 3 3.09 4.22 16.27
C VAL A 3 2.09 5.04 17.06
N TRP A 4 1.22 4.36 17.78
CA TRP A 4 0.29 4.99 18.71
C TRP A 4 0.98 5.17 20.06
N ILE A 5 0.90 6.37 20.63
CA ILE A 5 1.37 6.66 21.98
C ILE A 5 0.13 6.93 22.82
N GLU A 6 -0.15 6.00 23.73
CA GLU A 6 -1.24 6.14 24.69
C GLU A 6 -1.01 7.38 25.57
N ASP A 7 -2.09 8.10 25.86
CA ASP A 7 -2.10 9.32 26.68
C ASP A 7 -1.11 10.41 26.23
N HIS A 8 -0.83 10.50 24.92
CA HIS A 8 -0.02 11.58 24.39
C HIS A 8 -0.73 12.92 24.60
N LEU A 9 -0.03 13.87 25.23
CA LEU A 9 -0.52 15.24 25.44
C LEU A 9 -0.81 15.91 24.10
N SER A 10 -1.70 16.90 24.09
CA SER A 10 -1.95 17.66 22.86
C SER A 10 -0.64 18.23 22.33
N VAL A 11 -0.36 18.01 21.04
CA VAL A 11 0.88 18.46 20.38
C VAL A 11 1.05 19.98 20.41
N ALA A 12 -0.03 20.72 20.67
CA ALA A 12 -0.03 22.18 20.79
C ALA A 12 0.35 22.69 22.20
N THR A 13 0.54 21.81 23.18
CA THR A 13 0.96 22.18 24.54
C THR A 13 2.48 22.18 24.67
N PRO A 14 3.08 23.02 25.55
CA PRO A 14 4.51 22.99 25.82
C PRO A 14 5.01 21.59 26.22
N GLU A 15 4.22 20.87 27.03
CA GLU A 15 4.54 19.51 27.46
C GLU A 15 4.46 18.50 26.29
N GLY A 16 3.48 18.68 25.39
CA GLY A 16 3.38 17.90 24.16
C GLY A 16 4.55 18.13 23.21
N ILE A 17 4.99 19.38 23.06
CA ILE A 17 6.18 19.74 22.27
C ILE A 17 7.44 19.13 22.90
N ALA A 18 7.62 19.26 24.21
CA ALA A 18 8.73 18.63 24.93
C ALA A 18 8.71 17.10 24.76
N ARG A 19 7.53 16.49 24.73
CA ARG A 19 7.39 15.06 24.47
C ARG A 19 7.81 14.71 23.05
N ILE A 20 7.41 15.47 22.04
CA ILE A 20 7.85 15.30 20.64
C ILE A 20 9.38 15.36 20.56
N ASP A 21 9.99 16.39 21.15
CA ASP A 21 11.44 16.58 21.17
C ASP A 21 12.19 15.44 21.87
N SER A 22 11.55 14.75 22.83
CA SER A 22 12.14 13.60 23.52
C SER A 22 12.14 12.32 22.66
N VAL A 23 11.23 12.20 21.69
CA VAL A 23 11.05 10.97 20.89
C VAL A 23 11.45 11.13 19.44
N CYS A 24 11.57 12.36 18.95
CA CYS A 24 11.93 12.71 17.58
C CYS A 24 13.07 13.72 17.57
N SER A 25 14.09 13.46 16.76
CA SER A 25 15.27 14.29 16.62
C SER A 25 15.52 14.57 15.14
N THR A 26 16.13 15.72 14.87
CA THR A 26 16.70 16.05 13.57
C THR A 26 18.20 16.26 13.64
N ALA A 27 18.81 16.12 14.81
CA ALA A 27 20.21 16.48 15.02
C ALA A 27 21.15 15.32 14.68
N ILE A 28 22.34 15.64 14.20
CA ILE A 28 23.47 14.71 14.22
C ILE A 28 23.99 14.64 15.66
N PRO A 29 23.93 13.48 16.34
CA PRO A 29 24.45 13.33 17.70
C PRO A 29 25.97 13.53 17.76
N PRO A 30 26.56 13.80 18.94
CA PRO A 30 28.03 13.83 19.10
C PRO A 30 28.69 12.52 18.67
N GLU A 31 29.96 12.57 18.25
CA GLU A 31 30.69 11.37 17.77
C GLU A 31 30.85 10.28 18.84
N THR A 32 30.80 10.65 20.11
CA THR A 32 30.80 9.71 21.25
C THR A 32 29.51 8.91 21.39
N SER A 33 28.44 9.31 20.69
CA SER A 33 27.16 8.63 20.70
C SER A 33 27.14 7.45 19.73
N GLU A 34 26.67 6.30 20.19
CA GLU A 34 26.37 5.13 19.33
C GLU A 34 25.39 5.43 18.18
N LEU A 35 24.62 6.53 18.28
CA LEU A 35 23.70 6.96 17.23
C LEU A 35 24.38 7.75 16.11
N ASN A 36 25.59 8.28 16.31
CA ASN A 36 26.25 9.15 15.34
C ASN A 36 26.40 8.45 13.98
N GLU A 37 26.98 7.24 13.98
CA GLU A 37 27.17 6.46 12.77
C GLU A 37 25.83 6.07 12.13
N LEU A 38 24.83 5.67 12.92
CA LEU A 38 23.50 5.32 12.41
C LEU A 38 22.81 6.51 11.74
N VAL A 39 22.92 7.71 12.32
CA VAL A 39 22.35 8.93 11.73
C VAL A 39 23.09 9.30 10.44
N LYS A 40 24.43 9.30 10.46
CA LYS A 40 25.26 9.58 9.26
C LYS A 40 24.98 8.59 8.11
N ASN A 41 24.75 7.32 8.42
CA ASN A 41 24.56 6.26 7.43
C ASN A 41 23.11 6.17 6.94
N CYS A 42 22.12 6.35 7.81
CA CYS A 42 20.72 6.05 7.49
C CYS A 42 19.84 7.29 7.33
N GLN A 43 20.17 8.42 7.96
CA GLN A 43 19.25 9.56 8.04
C GLN A 43 19.67 10.78 7.22
N ILE A 44 20.89 10.81 6.68
CA ILE A 44 21.32 11.90 5.79
C ILE A 44 20.65 11.75 4.43
N HIS A 45 19.82 12.73 4.07
CA HIS A 45 19.25 12.81 2.73
C HIS A 45 20.36 13.08 1.71
N ARG A 46 20.40 12.24 0.68
CA ARG A 46 21.22 12.43 -0.51
C ARG A 46 20.29 12.48 -1.70
N HIS A 47 20.48 13.48 -2.56
CA HIS A 47 19.64 13.60 -3.74
C HIS A 47 19.80 12.37 -4.63
N THR A 48 18.66 11.81 -5.03
CA THR A 48 18.57 10.73 -6.02
C THR A 48 17.52 11.11 -7.06
N SER A 49 17.47 10.39 -8.18
CA SER A 49 16.45 10.59 -9.22
C SER A 49 15.00 10.52 -8.70
N THR A 50 14.77 9.84 -7.57
CA THR A 50 13.44 9.71 -6.96
C THR A 50 12.94 10.99 -6.28
N CYS A 51 13.85 11.85 -5.84
CA CYS A 51 13.52 13.06 -5.09
C CYS A 51 13.44 14.33 -5.96
N THR A 52 14.00 14.31 -7.17
CA THR A 52 14.05 15.45 -8.11
C THR A 52 13.11 15.25 -9.32
N LYS A 53 12.02 14.48 -9.14
CA LYS A 53 11.13 14.14 -10.25
C LYS A 53 10.47 15.42 -10.81
N ASN A 54 10.87 15.80 -12.03
CA ASN A 54 10.39 16.93 -12.85
C ASN A 54 10.85 18.35 -12.45
N ASN A 55 11.79 18.53 -11.52
CA ASN A 55 12.35 19.85 -11.20
C ASN A 55 13.77 19.75 -10.62
N SER A 56 14.53 20.85 -10.68
CA SER A 56 15.81 21.04 -9.99
C SER A 56 15.67 21.11 -8.45
N VAL A 57 14.44 21.06 -7.92
CA VAL A 57 14.11 21.23 -6.50
C VAL A 57 13.72 19.89 -5.88
N CYS A 58 14.24 19.62 -4.69
CA CYS A 58 13.92 18.40 -3.95
C CYS A 58 12.44 18.37 -3.52
N ARG A 59 11.71 17.32 -3.90
CA ARG A 59 10.30 17.10 -3.50
C ARG A 59 10.07 17.02 -1.98
N PHE A 60 11.14 16.77 -1.22
CA PHE A 60 11.11 16.66 0.23
C PHE A 60 11.56 17.96 0.91
N ASN A 61 11.87 18.99 0.13
CA ASN A 61 12.33 20.30 0.56
C ASN A 61 13.66 20.26 1.34
N PHE A 62 14.63 19.48 0.86
CA PHE A 62 16.01 19.49 1.37
C PHE A 62 16.89 20.52 0.61
N PRO A 63 17.84 21.20 1.29
CA PRO A 63 18.02 21.20 2.75
C PRO A 63 16.84 21.88 3.47
N ARG A 64 16.44 21.34 4.62
CA ARG A 64 15.39 21.94 5.45
C ARG A 64 15.96 23.14 6.21
N SER A 65 15.17 24.21 6.30
CA SER A 65 15.56 25.46 6.98
C SER A 65 15.82 25.26 8.48
N GLU A 66 16.63 26.14 9.04
CA GLU A 66 16.82 26.25 10.49
C GLU A 66 15.50 26.59 11.19
N CYS A 67 15.29 25.97 12.35
CA CYS A 67 14.14 26.21 13.21
C CYS A 67 14.61 26.13 14.66
N LEU A 68 14.54 27.25 15.39
CA LEU A 68 15.10 27.33 16.74
C LEU A 68 14.32 26.46 17.74
N GLU A 69 13.01 26.35 17.56
CA GLU A 69 12.11 25.66 18.47
C GLU A 69 11.04 24.88 17.70
N THR A 70 10.71 23.69 18.21
CA THR A 70 9.64 22.87 17.66
C THR A 70 8.30 23.57 17.89
N HIS A 71 7.49 23.68 16.85
CA HIS A 71 6.17 24.31 16.95
C HIS A 71 5.14 23.61 16.06
N VAL A 72 3.86 23.81 16.39
CA VAL A 72 2.72 23.32 15.63
C VAL A 72 2.29 24.41 14.65
N ILE A 73 1.99 23.99 13.42
CA ILE A 73 1.48 24.87 12.38
C ILE A 73 -0.05 24.79 12.38
N ASP A 74 -0.71 25.94 12.35
CA ASP A 74 -2.15 26.02 12.11
C ASP A 74 -2.48 25.50 10.71
N THR A 75 -3.37 24.50 10.62
CA THR A 75 -3.81 23.88 9.37
C THR A 75 -4.44 24.86 8.36
N SER A 76 -4.90 26.03 8.82
CA SER A 76 -5.45 27.09 7.97
C SER A 76 -4.40 28.06 7.43
N SER A 77 -3.16 28.00 7.92
CA SER A 77 -2.09 28.94 7.58
C SER A 77 -1.42 28.65 6.23
N ASN A 78 -0.82 29.67 5.63
CA ASN A 78 0.02 29.51 4.43
C ASN A 78 1.25 28.63 4.70
N GLU A 79 1.75 28.62 5.94
CA GLU A 79 2.87 27.79 6.35
C GLU A 79 2.55 26.30 6.26
N PHE A 80 1.31 25.90 6.56
CA PHE A 80 0.87 24.51 6.44
C PHE A 80 0.94 24.03 4.99
N ILE A 81 0.51 24.88 4.05
CA ILE A 81 0.55 24.61 2.61
C ILE A 81 2.01 24.51 2.14
N TYR A 82 2.85 25.50 2.53
CA TYR A 82 4.27 25.54 2.16
C TYR A 82 5.05 24.31 2.67
N ASN A 83 4.74 23.83 3.87
CA ASN A 83 5.39 22.68 4.47
C ASN A 83 4.85 21.32 3.97
N GLY A 84 3.97 21.32 2.96
CA GLY A 84 3.43 20.12 2.34
C GLY A 84 2.41 19.41 3.23
N GLY A 85 1.67 20.16 4.05
CA GLY A 85 0.67 19.64 4.97
C GLY A 85 1.24 19.04 6.25
N ARG A 86 2.48 19.39 6.62
CA ARG A 86 3.04 19.01 7.92
C ARG A 86 2.49 19.93 8.99
N ILE A 87 1.96 19.35 10.05
CA ILE A 87 1.37 20.07 11.18
C ILE A 87 2.40 20.51 12.23
N CYS A 88 3.65 20.05 12.11
CA CYS A 88 4.68 20.29 13.10
C CYS A 88 6.03 20.47 12.40
N VAL A 89 6.70 21.57 12.72
CA VAL A 89 8.09 21.82 12.34
C VAL A 89 8.94 21.50 13.56
N LEU A 90 9.91 20.61 13.40
CA LEU A 90 10.83 20.23 14.47
C LEU A 90 11.99 21.22 14.52
N LYS A 91 12.46 21.52 15.75
CA LYS A 91 13.70 22.25 15.98
C LYS A 91 14.85 21.61 15.21
N ARG A 92 15.65 22.44 14.56
CA ARG A 92 16.71 22.03 13.65
C ARG A 92 17.76 23.13 13.58
N LYS A 93 19.02 22.78 13.81
CA LYS A 93 20.15 23.68 13.56
C LYS A 93 20.41 23.80 12.07
N SER A 94 20.98 24.92 11.64
CA SER A 94 21.45 25.14 10.26
C SER A 94 22.35 24.01 9.72
N GLU A 95 23.24 23.45 10.54
CA GLU A 95 24.13 22.34 10.16
C GLU A 95 23.41 21.00 9.91
N ASP A 96 22.23 20.83 10.52
CA ASP A 96 21.45 19.60 10.43
C ASP A 96 20.46 19.58 9.25
N GLY A 97 20.54 20.56 8.32
CA GLY A 97 19.58 20.75 7.23
C GLY A 97 19.28 19.51 6.37
N TRP A 98 20.18 18.52 6.34
CA TRP A 98 20.09 17.31 5.53
C TRP A 98 19.60 16.07 6.29
N VAL A 99 19.40 16.15 7.59
CA VAL A 99 19.03 15.00 8.43
C VAL A 99 17.50 14.79 8.36
N ASN A 100 17.05 13.57 8.08
CA ASN A 100 15.62 13.23 8.21
C ASN A 100 15.17 13.32 9.68
N ASN A 101 13.86 13.43 9.89
CA ASN A 101 13.32 13.33 11.23
C ASN A 101 13.37 11.85 11.67
N TYR A 102 14.00 11.54 12.80
CA TYR A 102 14.14 10.15 13.25
C TYR A 102 13.83 10.01 14.73
N SER A 103 13.43 8.82 15.16
CA SER A 103 13.35 8.49 16.58
C SER A 103 14.64 7.81 17.00
N PRO A 104 15.38 8.35 17.99
CA PRO A 104 16.58 7.72 18.50
C PRO A 104 16.38 6.26 18.90
N ALA A 105 15.26 5.94 19.57
CA ALA A 105 14.95 4.58 20.00
C ALA A 105 14.70 3.64 18.82
N LEU A 106 13.85 4.06 17.87
CA LEU A 106 13.55 3.24 16.69
C LEU A 106 14.77 3.09 15.79
N LEU A 107 15.64 4.10 15.67
CA LEU A 107 16.83 4.01 14.84
C LEU A 107 17.82 2.97 15.36
N LYS A 108 18.01 2.85 16.67
CA LYS A 108 18.84 1.80 17.28
C LYS A 108 18.34 0.40 16.94
N MET A 109 17.03 0.21 16.97
CA MET A 109 16.40 -1.09 16.71
C MET A 109 16.32 -1.42 15.21
N TRP A 110 15.91 -0.44 14.40
CA TRP A 110 15.57 -0.63 12.99
C TRP A 110 16.79 -0.50 12.06
N LYS A 111 17.76 0.37 12.41
CA LYS A 111 19.00 0.61 11.65
C LYS A 111 18.78 0.88 10.16
N ALA A 112 17.70 1.61 9.84
CA ALA A 112 17.35 1.98 8.47
C ALA A 112 16.71 3.38 8.44
N ASN A 113 16.65 3.95 7.22
CA ASN A 113 16.10 5.27 6.97
C ASN A 113 14.65 5.39 7.51
N MET A 114 14.33 6.53 8.12
CA MET A 114 12.99 6.88 8.56
C MET A 114 12.76 8.39 8.40
N ASP A 115 11.51 8.81 8.20
CA ASP A 115 11.09 10.21 8.25
C ASP A 115 9.86 10.29 9.15
N ILE A 116 10.11 10.38 10.46
CA ILE A 116 9.05 10.40 11.48
C ILE A 116 8.41 11.77 11.53
N GLN A 117 7.08 11.78 11.53
CA GLN A 117 6.28 13.00 11.59
C GLN A 117 5.20 12.85 12.66
N PRO A 118 5.12 13.79 13.62
CA PRO A 118 3.97 13.86 14.52
C PRO A 118 2.68 13.96 13.69
N CYS A 119 1.70 13.14 14.03
CA CYS A 119 0.39 13.14 13.40
C CYS A 119 -0.60 13.74 14.41
N GLY A 120 -1.37 14.74 14.00
CA GLY A 120 -2.06 15.61 14.97
C GLY A 120 -3.51 15.26 15.21
N THR A 121 -4.16 14.57 14.27
CA THR A 121 -5.56 14.20 14.40
C THR A 121 -5.82 12.77 13.94
N ASN A 122 -6.84 12.14 14.50
CA ASN A 122 -7.26 10.80 14.13
C ASN A 122 -7.69 10.72 12.66
N GLU A 123 -8.28 11.79 12.14
CA GLU A 123 -8.73 11.90 10.75
C GLU A 123 -7.53 11.89 9.80
N SER A 124 -6.45 12.58 10.16
CA SER A 124 -5.21 12.62 9.38
C SER A 124 -4.56 11.24 9.31
N VAL A 125 -4.56 10.49 10.42
CA VAL A 125 -4.06 9.12 10.49
C VAL A 125 -4.94 8.19 9.65
N ALA A 126 -6.26 8.28 9.78
CA ALA A 126 -7.20 7.49 9.00
C ALA A 126 -7.05 7.76 7.49
N TYR A 127 -6.92 9.03 7.09
CA TYR A 127 -6.66 9.41 5.70
C TYR A 127 -5.33 8.87 5.20
N TYR A 128 -4.26 8.96 6.00
CA TYR A 128 -2.95 8.39 5.65
C TYR A 128 -3.05 6.88 5.43
N ILE A 129 -3.66 6.14 6.37
CA ILE A 129 -3.84 4.69 6.25
C ILE A 129 -4.66 4.38 4.99
N ALA A 130 -5.80 5.05 4.79
CA ALA A 130 -6.65 4.85 3.63
C ALA A 130 -5.91 5.13 2.31
N LYS A 131 -5.07 6.17 2.25
CA LYS A 131 -4.24 6.52 1.08
C LYS A 131 -3.24 5.41 0.74
N TYR A 132 -2.61 4.79 1.74
CA TYR A 132 -1.67 3.68 1.49
C TYR A 132 -2.39 2.37 1.17
N VAL A 133 -3.51 2.08 1.84
CA VAL A 133 -4.33 0.88 1.57
C VAL A 133 -4.97 0.95 0.18
N SER A 134 -5.36 2.14 -0.28
CA SER A 134 -5.94 2.36 -1.61
C SER A 134 -4.89 2.56 -2.70
N LYS A 135 -3.59 2.61 -2.36
CA LYS A 135 -2.53 2.74 -3.34
C LYS A 135 -2.45 1.46 -4.16
N SER A 136 -2.91 1.52 -5.41
CA SER A 136 -2.79 0.40 -6.33
C SER A 136 -1.33 0.08 -6.62
N GLU A 137 -1.03 -1.21 -6.79
CA GLU A 137 0.23 -1.61 -7.41
C GLU A 137 0.31 -0.95 -8.80
N PRO A 138 1.52 -0.51 -9.22
CA PRO A 138 1.71 -0.01 -10.58
C PRO A 138 1.16 -1.03 -11.58
N THR A 139 0.14 -0.62 -12.35
CA THR A 139 -0.50 -1.47 -13.36
C THR A 139 0.34 -1.64 -14.61
N ASN A 140 1.40 -0.85 -14.74
CA ASN A 140 2.32 -0.92 -15.86
C ASN A 140 3.24 -2.12 -15.63
N LEU A 141 2.91 -3.22 -16.29
CA LEU A 141 3.88 -4.25 -16.58
C LEU A 141 5.00 -3.60 -17.38
N ASP A 142 6.25 -3.86 -17.01
CA ASP A 142 7.41 -3.37 -17.75
C ASP A 142 7.22 -3.66 -19.25
N GLY A 143 7.68 -2.74 -20.12
CA GLY A 143 7.51 -2.86 -21.57
C GLY A 143 8.08 -4.17 -22.12
N GLU A 144 9.07 -4.73 -21.45
CA GLU A 144 9.65 -6.04 -21.72
C GLU A 144 8.69 -7.20 -21.42
N VAL A 145 8.00 -7.15 -20.28
CA VAL A 145 7.00 -8.17 -19.90
C VAL A 145 5.84 -8.14 -20.88
N SER A 146 5.38 -6.94 -21.25
CA SER A 146 4.30 -6.79 -22.23
C SER A 146 4.69 -7.38 -23.59
N ARG A 147 5.92 -7.14 -24.07
CA ARG A 147 6.45 -7.73 -25.31
C ARG A 147 6.60 -9.26 -25.22
N ALA A 148 7.15 -9.77 -24.13
CA ALA A 148 7.28 -11.21 -23.91
C ALA A 148 5.92 -11.92 -23.87
N ILE A 149 4.91 -11.31 -23.24
CA ILE A 149 3.53 -11.82 -23.25
C ILE A 149 2.97 -11.85 -24.68
N GLN A 150 3.21 -10.80 -25.48
CA GLN A 150 2.77 -10.77 -26.88
C GLN A 150 3.45 -11.85 -27.74
N GLN A 151 4.75 -12.10 -27.52
CA GLN A 151 5.48 -13.16 -28.20
C GLN A 151 4.94 -14.55 -27.83
N ILE A 152 4.76 -14.84 -26.54
CA ILE A 152 4.17 -16.10 -26.06
C ILE A 152 2.76 -16.30 -26.65
N ARG A 153 1.97 -15.22 -26.80
CA ARG A 153 0.64 -15.28 -27.42
C ARG A 153 0.68 -15.72 -28.89
N ARG A 154 1.74 -15.39 -29.64
CA ARG A 154 1.93 -15.72 -31.05
C ARG A 154 2.51 -17.13 -31.25
N GLU A 155 3.47 -17.52 -30.42
CA GLU A 155 4.24 -18.75 -30.61
C GLU A 155 3.57 -20.00 -30.02
N GLU A 156 2.86 -19.86 -28.91
CA GLU A 156 2.21 -20.99 -28.25
C GLU A 156 0.77 -21.14 -28.76
N THR A 157 0.37 -22.33 -29.18
CA THR A 157 -1.00 -22.60 -29.63
C THR A 157 -1.86 -23.16 -28.50
N ASP A 158 -1.28 -23.97 -27.61
CA ASP A 158 -1.98 -24.54 -26.47
C ASP A 158 -2.28 -23.47 -25.41
N VAL A 159 -3.55 -23.33 -25.04
CA VAL A 159 -4.03 -22.28 -24.11
C VAL A 159 -3.45 -22.48 -22.71
N SER A 160 -3.33 -23.72 -22.25
CA SER A 160 -2.85 -24.03 -20.90
C SER A 160 -1.37 -23.69 -20.75
N ARG A 161 -0.53 -24.13 -21.70
CA ARG A 161 0.90 -23.80 -21.77
C ARG A 161 1.12 -22.31 -21.97
N LYS A 162 0.29 -21.64 -22.79
CA LYS A 162 0.34 -20.19 -23.00
C LYS A 162 0.10 -19.44 -21.69
N LEU A 163 -0.97 -19.79 -20.96
CA LEU A 163 -1.27 -19.18 -19.67
C LEU A 163 -0.17 -19.47 -18.64
N PHE A 164 0.33 -20.70 -18.58
CA PHE A 164 1.41 -21.07 -17.68
C PHE A 164 2.68 -20.24 -17.94
N LYS A 165 3.12 -20.13 -19.20
CA LYS A 165 4.28 -19.33 -19.60
C LYS A 165 4.08 -17.83 -19.28
N ILE A 166 2.89 -17.29 -19.53
CA ILE A 166 2.55 -15.90 -19.19
C ILE A 166 2.60 -15.68 -17.67
N CYS A 167 1.96 -16.56 -16.89
CA CYS A 167 1.97 -16.49 -15.42
C CYS A 167 3.40 -16.57 -14.88
N MET A 168 4.22 -17.51 -15.36
CA MET A 168 5.60 -17.66 -14.91
C MET A 168 6.45 -16.43 -15.25
N ARG A 169 6.27 -15.83 -16.43
CA ARG A 169 6.94 -14.58 -16.77
C ARG A 169 6.52 -13.45 -15.83
N ILE A 170 5.22 -13.25 -15.60
CA ILE A 170 4.73 -12.21 -14.67
C ILE A 170 5.30 -12.44 -13.26
N LEU A 171 5.31 -13.69 -12.77
CA LEU A 171 5.82 -14.01 -11.44
C LEU A 171 7.32 -13.74 -11.29
N ARG A 172 8.12 -14.00 -12.33
CA ARG A 172 9.57 -13.74 -12.30
C ARG A 172 9.91 -12.25 -12.31
N GLU A 173 9.11 -11.47 -13.02
CA GLU A 173 9.36 -10.05 -13.24
C GLU A 173 8.70 -9.18 -12.16
N ARG A 174 7.69 -9.73 -11.48
CA ARG A 174 7.02 -9.04 -10.37
C ARG A 174 8.00 -8.92 -9.21
N GLN A 175 8.53 -7.71 -9.04
CA GLN A 175 9.27 -7.32 -7.85
C GLN A 175 8.30 -7.31 -6.67
N VAL A 176 8.65 -8.08 -5.65
CA VAL A 176 7.91 -8.18 -4.38
C VAL A 176 8.86 -7.82 -3.24
N SER A 177 8.32 -7.23 -2.19
CA SER A 177 9.13 -6.94 -0.99
C SER A 177 9.58 -8.23 -0.31
N ALA A 178 10.71 -8.19 0.41
CA ALA A 178 11.17 -9.35 1.21
C ALA A 178 10.08 -9.85 2.18
N CYS A 179 9.31 -8.93 2.78
CA CYS A 179 8.18 -9.27 3.65
C CYS A 179 7.09 -10.04 2.88
N GLU A 180 6.71 -9.58 1.69
CA GLU A 180 5.74 -10.30 0.85
C GLU A 180 6.25 -11.69 0.44
N CYS A 181 7.54 -11.83 0.11
CA CYS A 181 8.17 -13.13 -0.16
C CYS A 181 8.01 -14.09 1.01
N VAL A 182 8.34 -13.66 2.23
CA VAL A 182 8.22 -14.48 3.44
C VAL A 182 6.76 -14.89 3.65
N PHE A 183 5.82 -13.97 3.54
CA PHE A 183 4.39 -14.29 3.66
C PHE A 183 3.95 -15.36 2.65
N ARG A 184 4.38 -15.24 1.39
CA ARG A 184 4.04 -16.22 0.35
C ARG A 184 4.70 -17.57 0.57
N LEU A 185 5.99 -17.61 0.91
CA LEU A 185 6.75 -18.86 1.13
C LEU A 185 6.28 -19.61 2.38
N CYS A 186 5.89 -18.88 3.42
CA CYS A 186 5.35 -19.46 4.65
C CYS A 186 3.85 -19.72 4.59
N HIS A 187 3.20 -19.53 3.42
CA HIS A 187 1.76 -19.69 3.24
C HIS A 187 0.91 -18.85 4.22
N LEU A 188 1.41 -17.68 4.62
CA LEU A 188 0.69 -16.76 5.49
C LEU A 188 -0.30 -15.94 4.66
N SER A 189 -1.46 -15.66 5.27
CA SER A 189 -2.47 -14.79 4.68
C SER A 189 -1.93 -13.37 4.50
N MET A 190 -1.79 -12.92 3.24
CA MET A 190 -1.35 -11.54 2.93
C MET A 190 -2.39 -10.48 3.29
N ARG A 191 -3.67 -10.88 3.42
CA ARG A 191 -4.76 -10.01 3.86
C ARG A 191 -5.78 -10.84 4.62
N ASP A 192 -6.43 -10.19 5.57
CA ASP A 192 -7.67 -10.65 6.17
C ASP A 192 -8.70 -9.52 6.07
N SER A 193 -9.98 -9.87 5.98
CA SER A 193 -11.06 -8.88 5.88
C SER A 193 -12.31 -9.43 6.55
N SER A 194 -12.86 -8.65 7.48
CA SER A 194 -14.16 -8.93 8.10
C SER A 194 -15.32 -8.85 7.12
N ARG A 195 -15.09 -8.29 5.92
CA ARG A 195 -16.10 -8.15 4.85
C ARG A 195 -15.65 -8.89 3.60
N LYS A 196 -16.55 -9.69 3.02
CA LYS A 196 -16.34 -10.32 1.71
C LYS A 196 -16.54 -9.27 0.61
N THR A 197 -15.65 -9.27 -0.38
CA THR A 197 -15.79 -8.42 -1.58
C THR A 197 -16.08 -9.30 -2.79
N ILE A 198 -17.07 -8.91 -3.58
CA ILE A 198 -17.43 -9.59 -4.82
C ILE A 198 -17.34 -8.55 -5.94
N PHE A 199 -16.55 -8.85 -6.96
CA PHE A 199 -16.40 -7.98 -8.12
C PHE A 199 -17.41 -8.36 -9.20
N VAL A 200 -18.33 -7.45 -9.52
CA VAL A 200 -19.28 -7.60 -10.63
C VAL A 200 -18.73 -6.87 -11.85
N ASN A 201 -18.39 -7.63 -12.89
CA ASN A 201 -17.77 -7.07 -14.09
C ASN A 201 -18.81 -6.34 -14.96
N THR A 202 -18.74 -5.01 -15.00
CA THR A 202 -19.67 -4.15 -15.75
C THR A 202 -19.39 -4.04 -17.24
N ARG A 203 -18.39 -4.75 -17.78
CA ARG A 203 -18.12 -4.80 -19.22
C ARG A 203 -19.23 -5.57 -19.95
N LYS A 204 -19.31 -5.35 -21.27
CA LYS A 204 -20.18 -6.13 -22.18
C LYS A 204 -19.88 -7.62 -22.07
N ALA A 205 -20.87 -8.48 -22.31
CA ALA A 205 -20.79 -9.93 -22.06
C ALA A 205 -19.59 -10.58 -22.76
N GLU A 206 -19.32 -10.19 -24.00
CA GLU A 206 -18.21 -10.64 -24.84
C GLU A 206 -16.82 -10.19 -24.35
N GLN A 207 -16.76 -9.18 -23.48
CA GLN A 207 -15.52 -8.62 -22.92
C GLN A 207 -15.25 -9.04 -21.47
N ARG A 208 -16.16 -9.79 -20.86
CA ARG A 208 -15.99 -10.28 -19.48
C ARG A 208 -14.94 -11.39 -19.47
N TYR A 209 -14.03 -11.34 -18.50
CA TYR A 209 -13.03 -12.40 -18.33
C TYR A 209 -13.72 -13.72 -17.95
N LYS A 210 -13.20 -14.83 -18.48
CA LYS A 210 -13.66 -16.19 -18.14
C LYS A 210 -12.59 -16.88 -17.31
N VAL A 211 -13.01 -17.59 -16.28
CA VAL A 211 -12.10 -18.37 -15.41
C VAL A 211 -12.08 -19.79 -15.92
N LEU A 212 -10.89 -20.35 -16.16
CA LEU A 212 -10.74 -21.75 -16.55
C LEU A 212 -11.11 -22.67 -15.39
N LYS A 213 -11.88 -23.71 -15.69
CA LYS A 213 -12.17 -24.83 -14.80
C LYS A 213 -11.15 -25.92 -15.06
N PHE A 214 -10.54 -26.47 -14.02
CA PHE A 214 -9.65 -27.62 -14.10
C PHE A 214 -10.33 -28.86 -13.51
N ASN A 215 -10.10 -30.03 -14.10
CA ASN A 215 -10.51 -31.31 -13.51
C ASN A 215 -9.52 -31.74 -12.40
N GLU A 216 -9.83 -32.83 -11.71
CA GLU A 216 -8.98 -33.38 -10.63
C GLU A 216 -7.58 -33.78 -11.13
N ALA A 217 -7.44 -34.09 -12.42
CA ALA A 217 -6.16 -34.37 -13.07
C ALA A 217 -5.39 -33.09 -13.50
N GLY A 218 -5.87 -31.90 -13.15
CA GLY A 218 -5.23 -30.62 -13.47
C GLY A 218 -5.34 -30.18 -14.94
N GLN A 219 -6.22 -30.80 -15.72
CA GLN A 219 -6.46 -30.46 -17.12
C GLN A 219 -7.62 -29.48 -17.25
N ALA A 220 -7.52 -28.54 -18.21
CA ALA A 220 -8.58 -27.58 -18.47
C ALA A 220 -9.85 -28.28 -18.99
N ALA A 221 -10.95 -28.14 -18.26
CA ALA A 221 -12.25 -28.78 -18.51
C ALA A 221 -13.34 -27.75 -18.89
N GLY A 222 -12.94 -26.61 -19.45
CA GLY A 222 -13.84 -25.52 -19.85
C GLY A 222 -13.75 -24.30 -18.93
N TYR A 223 -14.87 -23.59 -18.77
CA TYR A 223 -14.94 -22.35 -17.99
C TYR A 223 -15.86 -22.49 -16.79
N CYS A 224 -15.51 -21.84 -15.69
CA CYS A 224 -16.38 -21.70 -14.53
C CYS A 224 -17.57 -20.79 -14.87
N ALA A 225 -18.76 -21.15 -14.41
CA ALA A 225 -19.94 -20.31 -14.56
C ALA A 225 -19.73 -18.97 -13.83
N ASN A 226 -19.89 -17.87 -14.56
CA ASN A 226 -19.75 -16.54 -13.98
C ASN A 226 -21.02 -16.12 -13.21
N ILE A 227 -20.98 -15.02 -12.47
CA ILE A 227 -22.12 -14.58 -11.65
C ILE A 227 -23.37 -14.26 -12.48
N PHE A 228 -23.20 -13.78 -13.71
CA PHE A 228 -24.30 -13.48 -14.62
C PHE A 228 -24.95 -14.76 -15.13
N GLU A 229 -24.17 -15.74 -15.57
CA GLU A 229 -24.68 -17.04 -16.01
C GLU A 229 -25.40 -17.78 -14.88
N ARG A 230 -24.90 -17.68 -13.65
CA ARG A 230 -25.55 -18.23 -12.46
C ARG A 230 -26.85 -17.51 -12.13
N TYR A 231 -26.87 -16.20 -12.29
CA TYR A 231 -28.08 -15.40 -12.11
C TYR A 231 -29.13 -15.74 -13.17
N GLU A 232 -28.74 -15.86 -14.44
CA GLU A 232 -29.65 -16.27 -15.52
C GLU A 232 -30.21 -17.68 -15.31
N LYS A 233 -29.40 -18.60 -14.76
CA LYS A 233 -29.79 -19.99 -14.45
C LYS A 233 -30.33 -20.18 -13.02
N ARG A 234 -30.68 -19.09 -12.33
CA ARG A 234 -31.22 -19.18 -10.97
C ARG A 234 -32.55 -19.97 -10.96
N PRO A 235 -32.86 -20.70 -9.89
CA PRO A 235 -34.13 -21.41 -9.78
C PRO A 235 -35.33 -20.47 -9.89
N ALA A 236 -36.41 -20.90 -10.53
CA ALA A 236 -37.66 -20.15 -10.58
C ALA A 236 -38.39 -20.15 -9.22
N GLU A 237 -38.21 -21.22 -8.45
CA GLU A 237 -38.81 -21.42 -7.13
C GLU A 237 -37.76 -21.94 -6.14
N HIS A 238 -37.77 -21.43 -4.91
CA HIS A 238 -36.87 -21.89 -3.85
C HIS A 238 -37.52 -21.65 -2.48
N PRO A 239 -37.41 -22.60 -1.51
CA PRO A 239 -38.12 -22.52 -0.24
C PRO A 239 -37.78 -21.29 0.61
N ASN A 240 -36.54 -20.81 0.51
CA ASN A 240 -36.03 -19.71 1.36
C ASN A 240 -35.77 -18.40 0.62
N TYR A 241 -35.91 -18.36 -0.70
CA TYR A 241 -35.51 -17.19 -1.50
C TYR A 241 -36.45 -16.98 -2.67
N ASP A 242 -36.93 -15.74 -2.85
CA ASP A 242 -37.66 -15.33 -4.04
C ASP A 242 -36.68 -14.82 -5.09
N PHE A 243 -36.27 -15.70 -6.00
CA PHE A 243 -35.34 -15.37 -7.07
C PHE A 243 -35.95 -14.51 -8.20
N ASN A 244 -37.28 -14.44 -8.30
CA ASN A 244 -37.95 -13.66 -9.34
C ASN A 244 -37.86 -12.16 -9.03
N ASN A 245 -37.97 -11.80 -7.76
CA ASN A 245 -37.83 -10.42 -7.28
C ASN A 245 -36.42 -10.04 -6.85
N MET A 246 -35.47 -10.97 -6.82
CA MET A 246 -34.08 -10.71 -6.46
C MET A 246 -33.29 -10.12 -7.62
N CYS A 247 -32.66 -8.96 -7.43
CA CYS A 247 -31.79 -8.36 -8.44
C CYS A 247 -30.40 -9.02 -8.47
N LEU A 248 -29.61 -8.75 -9.51
CA LEU A 248 -28.26 -9.31 -9.65
C LEU A 248 -27.33 -8.94 -8.48
N ILE A 249 -27.46 -7.73 -7.93
CA ILE A 249 -26.60 -7.27 -6.83
C ILE A 249 -26.88 -8.07 -5.57
N GLU A 250 -28.15 -8.23 -5.21
CA GLU A 250 -28.59 -9.04 -4.07
C GLU A 250 -28.17 -10.50 -4.25
N PHE A 251 -28.38 -11.04 -5.44
CA PHE A 251 -27.94 -12.40 -5.78
C PHE A 251 -26.43 -12.55 -5.63
N ALA A 252 -25.65 -11.59 -6.10
CA ALA A 252 -24.20 -11.60 -5.95
C ALA A 252 -23.81 -11.56 -4.46
N MET A 253 -24.42 -10.70 -3.65
CA MET A 253 -24.12 -10.61 -2.21
C MET A 253 -24.39 -11.92 -1.47
N LEU A 254 -25.48 -12.61 -1.79
CA LEU A 254 -25.90 -13.84 -1.10
C LEU A 254 -25.18 -15.09 -1.63
N PHE A 255 -24.93 -15.15 -2.95
CA PHE A 255 -24.50 -16.37 -3.65
C PHE A 255 -23.16 -16.24 -4.39
N GLY A 256 -22.45 -15.11 -4.29
CA GLY A 256 -21.16 -14.94 -4.97
C GLY A 256 -20.13 -15.98 -4.55
N HIS A 257 -19.32 -16.45 -5.52
CA HIS A 257 -18.37 -17.56 -5.37
C HIS A 257 -17.69 -17.58 -4.00
N THR A 258 -18.04 -18.57 -3.18
CA THR A 258 -17.25 -18.97 -2.01
C THR A 258 -16.32 -20.08 -2.47
N THR A 259 -15.01 -19.95 -2.19
CA THR A 259 -14.06 -21.07 -2.20
C THR A 259 -14.46 -22.18 -1.22
N GLN A 260 -15.45 -21.94 -0.36
CA GLN A 260 -16.16 -22.97 0.40
C GLN A 260 -17.55 -23.21 -0.18
N ASN A 261 -17.75 -24.41 -0.73
CA ASN A 261 -19.01 -25.04 -1.13
C ASN A 261 -20.28 -24.45 -0.48
N ARG A 262 -20.83 -23.39 -1.09
CA ARG A 262 -22.27 -23.18 -1.12
C ARG A 262 -22.68 -23.42 -2.56
N GLN A 263 -22.75 -24.71 -2.89
CA GLN A 263 -23.39 -25.14 -4.13
C GLN A 263 -24.89 -24.82 -3.96
N LEU A 264 -25.43 -24.07 -4.91
CA LEU A 264 -26.86 -24.13 -5.25
C LEU A 264 -27.06 -25.44 -6.01
#